data_AF-A0A2N2GJ13-F1
#
_entry.id   AF-A0A2N2GJ13-F1
#
_cell.length_a   1.000
_cell.length_b   1.000
_cell.length_c   1.000
_cell.angle_alpha   90.00
_cell.angle_beta   90.00
_cell.angle_gamma   90.00
#
_symmetry.space_group_name_H-M   'P 1'
#
loop_
_entity.id
_entity.type
_entity.pdbx_description
1 polymer ?
#
loop_
_entity_poly.entity_id
_entity_poly.type
_entity_poly.pdbx_seq_one_letter_code
_entity_poly.pdbx_strand_id
1 'polypeptide(L)'
;MSKTIQGTRLNDNCFPKERGEYSKQSDGTWLLCLPTGIHGQINNKTWKIVEHDNNTITVTPSILTTTTGHPELTWHGYLEAGIWREC
;
A
#
# COMPACT_ATOMS: atom_id res chain seq x y z
N MET A 1 -9.05 -10.55 -15.07
CA MET A 1 -7.64 -10.13 -15.24
C MET A 1 -7.27 -9.43 -13.96
N SER A 2 -6.43 -10.04 -13.11
CA SER A 2 -6.03 -9.43 -11.83
C SER A 2 -5.26 -8.14 -12.13
N LYS A 3 -5.69 -7.01 -11.57
CA LYS A 3 -5.00 -5.74 -11.79
C LYS A 3 -3.68 -5.71 -11.03
N THR A 4 -2.61 -5.41 -11.75
CA THR A 4 -1.28 -5.19 -11.17
C THR A 4 -0.80 -3.79 -11.51
N ILE A 5 -0.28 -3.07 -10.53
CA ILE A 5 0.37 -1.77 -10.76
C ILE A 5 1.73 -1.74 -10.05
N GLN A 6 2.70 -1.08 -10.67
CA GLN A 6 3.96 -0.77 -10.01
C GLN A 6 3.72 0.31 -8.96
N GLY A 7 4.07 0.02 -7.72
CA GLY A 7 4.04 1.00 -6.65
C GLY A 7 5.31 1.84 -6.63
N THR A 8 5.19 3.04 -6.07
CA THR A 8 6.28 4.01 -5.95
C THR A 8 6.52 4.31 -4.48
N ARG A 9 7.73 4.01 -3.99
CA ARG A 9 8.15 4.45 -2.66
C ARG A 9 8.54 5.92 -2.72
N LEU A 10 7.90 6.74 -1.90
CA LEU A 10 8.26 8.13 -1.68
C LEU A 10 9.26 8.27 -0.53
N ASN A 11 9.86 9.45 -0.42
CA ASN A 11 10.70 9.83 0.71
C ASN A 11 9.91 9.75 2.03
N ASP A 12 10.63 9.55 3.13
CA ASP A 12 10.04 9.47 4.46
C ASP A 12 9.27 10.75 4.81
N ASN A 13 8.16 10.60 5.54
CA ASN A 13 7.21 11.67 5.91
C ASN A 13 6.53 12.38 4.73
N CYS A 14 6.59 11.84 3.51
CA CYS A 14 5.82 12.36 2.39
C CYS A 14 4.38 11.81 2.41
N PHE A 15 3.39 12.57 1.95
CA PHE A 15 2.02 12.07 1.80
C PHE A 15 1.83 11.52 0.38
N PRO A 16 1.45 10.23 0.19
CA PRO A 16 1.23 9.66 -1.13
C PRO A 16 0.00 10.29 -1.80
N LYS A 17 0.17 10.84 -3.00
CA LYS A 17 -0.88 11.57 -3.74
C LYS A 17 -1.40 10.78 -4.94
N GLU A 18 -0.55 9.99 -5.56
CA GLU A 18 -0.87 9.21 -6.76
C GLU A 18 -1.12 7.73 -6.41
N ARG A 19 -1.84 7.03 -7.29
CA ARG A 19 -2.22 5.63 -7.09
C ARG A 19 -0.99 4.73 -7.04
N GLY A 20 -0.93 3.88 -6.02
CA GLY A 20 0.18 2.95 -5.80
C GLY A 20 1.37 3.55 -5.06
N GLU A 21 1.35 4.82 -4.72
CA GLU A 21 2.40 5.44 -3.92
C GLU A 21 2.34 5.01 -2.46
N TYR A 22 3.49 4.92 -1.82
CA TYR A 22 3.59 4.67 -0.39
C TYR A 22 4.83 5.32 0.23
N SER A 23 4.73 5.66 1.50
CA SER A 23 5.81 6.32 2.25
C SER A 23 5.86 5.83 3.68
N LYS A 24 7.04 5.90 4.29
CA LYS A 24 7.22 5.60 5.70
C LYS A 24 7.18 6.90 6.50
N GLN A 25 6.46 6.89 7.61
CA GLN A 25 6.40 7.99 8.57
C GLN A 25 7.43 7.77 9.68
N SER A 26 7.79 8.85 10.37
CA SER A 26 8.79 8.86 11.46
C SER A 26 8.40 7.97 12.65
N ASP A 27 7.11 7.71 12.84
CA ASP A 27 6.56 6.80 13.85
C ASP A 27 6.62 5.31 13.44
N GLY A 28 7.11 5.01 12.24
CA GLY A 28 7.17 3.66 11.65
C GLY A 28 5.87 3.19 11.00
N THR A 29 4.84 4.05 10.94
CA THR A 29 3.63 3.82 10.16
C THR A 29 3.92 4.04 8.68
N TRP A 30 3.28 3.28 7.81
CA TRP A 30 3.33 3.49 6.37
C TRP A 30 2.02 4.07 5.89
N LEU A 31 2.11 5.17 5.14
CA LEU A 31 0.97 5.71 4.40
C LEU A 31 0.98 5.12 3.00
N LEU A 32 -0.18 4.71 2.53
CA LEU A 32 -0.38 4.09 1.22
C LEU A 32 -1.46 4.87 0.47
N CYS A 33 -1.29 5.04 -0.83
CA CYS A 33 -2.38 5.33 -1.75
C CYS A 33 -2.60 4.06 -2.57
N LEU A 34 -3.73 3.39 -2.32
CA LEU A 34 -4.10 2.13 -2.94
C LEU A 34 -4.27 2.32 -4.46
N PRO A 35 -4.23 1.23 -5.25
CA PRO A 35 -4.48 1.31 -6.70
C PRO A 35 -5.83 1.93 -7.08
N THR A 36 -6.81 1.88 -6.17
CA THR A 36 -8.12 2.53 -6.33
C THR A 36 -8.08 4.05 -6.12
N GLY A 37 -7.02 4.58 -5.50
CA GLY A 37 -6.86 5.99 -5.13
C GLY A 37 -7.30 6.33 -3.71
N ILE A 38 -7.69 5.33 -2.91
CA ILE A 38 -7.97 5.50 -1.48
C ILE A 38 -6.65 5.54 -0.71
N HIS A 39 -6.62 6.35 0.34
CA HIS A 39 -5.52 6.37 1.29
C HIS A 39 -5.74 5.35 2.40
N GLY A 40 -4.68 4.62 2.72
CA GLY A 40 -4.62 3.67 3.82
C GLY A 40 -3.40 3.91 4.68
N GLN A 41 -3.44 3.36 5.89
CA GLN A 41 -2.28 3.31 6.77
C GLN A 41 -2.07 1.88 7.24
N ILE A 42 -0.80 1.44 7.24
CA ILE A 42 -0.41 0.14 7.79
C ILE A 42 0.76 0.34 8.73
N ASN A 43 0.93 -0.57 9.68
CA ASN A 43 2.05 -0.55 10.60
C ASN A 43 2.47 -1.97 10.96
N ASN A 44 3.65 -2.09 11.57
CA ASN A 44 4.23 -3.36 11.99
C ASN A 44 3.49 -4.07 13.15
N LYS A 45 2.45 -3.47 13.72
CA LYS A 45 1.65 -4.11 14.78
C LYS A 45 0.60 -5.06 14.20
N THR A 46 0.07 -4.74 13.03
CA THR A 46 -1.00 -5.51 12.38
C THR A 46 -0.51 -6.23 11.12
N TRP A 47 0.43 -5.64 10.38
CA TRP A 47 1.02 -6.24 9.19
C TRP A 47 2.50 -6.54 9.42
N LYS A 48 2.98 -7.60 8.77
CA LYS A 48 4.40 -7.85 8.60
C LYS A 48 4.87 -7.08 7.36
N ILE A 49 5.70 -6.06 7.57
CA ILE A 49 6.28 -5.25 6.49
C ILE A 49 7.77 -5.58 6.39
N VAL A 50 8.19 -6.03 5.22
CA VAL A 50 9.59 -6.35 4.91
C VAL A 50 10.09 -5.32 3.91
N GLU A 51 11.11 -4.55 4.28
CA GLU A 51 11.80 -3.64 3.36
C GLU A 51 12.89 -4.42 2.60
N HIS A 52 13.00 -4.16 1.29
CA HIS A 52 13.96 -4.82 0.40
C HIS A 52 15.10 -3.86 0.02
N ASP A 53 16.25 -4.42 -0.38
CA ASP A 53 17.44 -3.66 -0.77
C ASP A 53 17.23 -2.74 -1.99
N ASN A 54 16.25 -3.06 -2.84
CA ASN A 54 15.84 -2.24 -3.98
C ASN A 54 14.91 -1.07 -3.60
N ASN A 55 14.82 -0.75 -2.30
CA ASN A 55 13.97 0.30 -1.75
C ASN A 55 12.45 0.08 -1.97
N THR A 56 12.03 -1.18 -2.10
CA THR A 56 10.60 -1.56 -2.13
C THR A 56 10.19 -2.27 -0.86
N ILE A 57 8.89 -2.57 -0.70
CA ILE A 57 8.39 -3.32 0.45
C ILE A 57 7.52 -4.49 0.04
N THR A 58 7.46 -5.49 0.92
CA THR A 58 6.42 -6.53 0.93
C THR A 58 5.58 -6.42 2.19
N VAL A 59 4.26 -6.52 2.05
CA VAL A 59 3.27 -6.45 3.12
C VAL A 59 2.49 -7.76 3.19
N THR A 60 2.41 -8.35 4.38
CA THR A 60 1.63 -9.58 4.62
C THR A 60 0.88 -9.45 5.95
N PRO A 61 -0.38 -9.90 6.08
CA PRO A 61 -1.25 -10.52 5.07
C PRO A 61 -1.74 -9.52 4.01
N SER A 62 -2.66 -9.95 3.13
CA SER A 62 -3.30 -9.08 2.15
C SER A 62 -3.91 -7.84 2.82
N ILE A 63 -3.91 -6.73 2.08
CA ILE A 63 -4.53 -5.48 2.45
C ILE A 63 -5.97 -5.50 1.93
N LEU A 64 -6.93 -5.47 2.85
CA LEU A 64 -8.36 -5.32 2.55
C LEU A 64 -8.82 -3.95 3.03
N THR A 65 -9.46 -3.21 2.13
CA THR A 65 -10.11 -1.94 2.43
C THR A 65 -11.52 -1.96 1.88
N THR A 66 -12.48 -1.57 2.70
CA THR A 66 -13.89 -1.45 2.33
C THR A 66 -14.33 -0.01 2.55
N THR A 67 -14.97 0.59 1.54
CA THR A 67 -15.50 1.95 1.64
C THR A 67 -17.02 1.90 1.52
N THR A 68 -17.72 2.22 2.60
CA THR A 68 -19.19 2.26 2.62
C THR A 68 -19.69 3.29 1.61
N GLY A 69 -20.59 2.87 0.73
CA GLY A 69 -21.17 3.73 -0.31
C GLY A 69 -20.33 3.89 -1.58
N HIS A 70 -19.09 3.36 -1.60
CA HIS A 70 -18.18 3.44 -2.75
C HIS A 70 -17.50 2.09 -3.02
N PRO A 71 -18.25 1.08 -3.52
CA PRO A 71 -17.69 -0.24 -3.80
C PRO A 71 -16.54 -0.19 -4.82
N GLU A 72 -16.54 0.77 -5.75
CA GLU A 72 -15.49 1.00 -6.74
C GLU A 72 -14.13 1.40 -6.13
N LEU A 73 -14.12 1.82 -4.88
CA LEU A 73 -12.94 2.23 -4.13
C LEU A 73 -12.39 1.12 -3.21
N THR A 74 -13.15 0.01 -3.08
CA THR A 74 -12.74 -1.18 -2.33
C THR A 74 -11.53 -1.83 -2.98
N TRP A 75 -10.55 -2.21 -2.17
CA TRP A 75 -9.38 -2.94 -2.62
C TRP A 75 -9.12 -4.16 -1.75
N HIS A 76 -8.84 -5.30 -2.38
CA HIS A 76 -8.32 -6.48 -1.72
C HIS A 76 -7.12 -7.02 -2.52
N GLY A 77 -5.94 -6.96 -1.94
CA GLY A 77 -4.73 -7.38 -2.64
C GLY A 77 -3.47 -7.35 -1.80
N TYR A 78 -2.33 -7.51 -2.45
CA TYR A 78 -1.00 -7.58 -1.84
C TYR A 78 -0.11 -6.44 -2.37
N LEU A 79 0.87 -6.05 -1.56
CA LEU A 79 2.01 -5.25 -1.98
C LEU A 79 3.25 -6.13 -1.81
N GLU A 80 3.84 -6.60 -2.91
CA GLU A 80 4.95 -7.54 -2.90
C GLU A 80 6.10 -6.99 -3.73
N ALA A 81 7.27 -6.77 -3.10
CA ALA A 81 8.43 -6.16 -3.74
C ALA A 81 8.08 -4.87 -4.52
N GLY A 82 7.20 -4.04 -3.94
CA GLY A 82 6.73 -2.79 -4.54
C GLY A 82 5.67 -2.95 -5.64
N ILE A 83 5.18 -4.16 -5.91
CA ILE A 83 4.12 -4.40 -6.88
C ILE A 83 2.80 -4.60 -6.15
N TRP A 84 1.80 -3.79 -6.51
CA TRP A 84 0.43 -3.99 -6.07
C TRP A 84 -0.24 -5.05 -6.93
N ARG A 85 -0.87 -6.03 -6.31
CA ARG A 85 -1.58 -7.12 -7.00
C ARG A 85 -2.94 -7.37 -6.35
N GLU A 86 -4.00 -7.29 -7.15
CA GLU A 86 -5.35 -7.67 -6.73
C GLU A 86 -5.48 -9.20 -6.57
N CYS A 87 -6.27 -9.65 -5.59
CA CYS A 87 -6.62 -11.05 -5.37
C CYS A 87 -7.43 -11.65 -6.54
#